data_AF-A0AAV2RTZ7-F1
#
_entry.id   AF-A0AAV2RTZ7-F1
#
_cell.length_a   1.000
_cell.length_b   1.000
_cell.length_c   1.000
_cell.angle_alpha   90.00
_cell.angle_beta   90.00
_cell.angle_gamma   90.00
#
_symmetry.space_group_name_H-M   'P 1'
#
loop_
_entity.id
_entity.type
_entity.pdbx_description
1 polymer ?
#
loop_
_entity_poly.entity_id
_entity_poly.type
_entity_poly.pdbx_seq_one_letter_code
_entity_poly.pdbx_strand_id
1 'polypeptide(L)'
;MITQLLKPEAIEIMNTFTPTLKCGAKSPIKSQQCLFRGRIATGNEDAETCFAEWPWHVALLEKQRHKCSKPNLSDYDRYRLRCHIVHPVDLYRYICGGSLISANHVITAAHCVKG
;
A
#
# COMPACT_ATOMS: atom_id res chain seq x y z
N MET A 1 -14.49 10.51 -4.40
CA MET A 1 -13.24 10.98 -5.02
C MET A 1 -12.07 10.07 -4.62
N ILE A 2 -12.01 8.84 -5.13
CA ILE A 2 -10.91 7.86 -4.90
C ILE A 2 -9.94 7.83 -6.10
N THR A 3 -10.32 8.46 -7.21
CA THR A 3 -9.65 8.38 -8.51
C THR A 3 -8.34 9.17 -8.63
N GLN A 4 -7.94 9.96 -7.62
CA GLN A 4 -6.71 10.77 -7.70
C GLN A 4 -5.46 10.12 -7.08
N LEU A 5 -5.59 9.00 -6.37
CA LEU A 5 -4.47 8.36 -5.67
C LEU A 5 -3.90 7.14 -6.39
N LEU A 6 -4.64 6.59 -7.35
CA LEU A 6 -4.30 5.34 -8.01
C LEU A 6 -3.84 5.62 -9.43
N LYS A 7 -2.73 4.97 -9.83
CA LYS A 7 -2.30 4.98 -11.22
C LYS A 7 -3.43 4.45 -12.13
N PRO A 8 -3.55 4.91 -13.38
CA PRO A 8 -4.60 4.46 -14.30
C PRO A 8 -4.71 2.93 -14.39
N GLU A 9 -3.58 2.23 -14.36
CA GLU A 9 -3.49 0.77 -14.40
C GLU A 9 -4.10 0.12 -13.15
N ALA A 10 -3.97 0.75 -11.97
CA ALA A 10 -4.56 0.26 -10.73
C ALA A 10 -6.10 0.44 -10.74
N ILE A 11 -6.58 1.54 -11.34
CA ILE A 11 -8.02 1.80 -11.51
C ILE A 11 -8.65 0.77 -12.47
N GLU A 12 -7.98 0.49 -13.58
CA GLU A 12 -8.44 -0.52 -14.55
C GLU A 12 -8.54 -1.90 -13.91
N ILE A 13 -7.56 -2.32 -13.11
CA ILE A 13 -7.61 -3.60 -12.38
C ILE A 13 -8.79 -3.66 -11.42
N MET A 14 -9.07 -2.59 -10.67
CA MET A 14 -10.23 -2.57 -9.77
C MET A 14 -11.56 -2.67 -10.54
N ASN A 15 -11.66 -2.00 -11.69
CA ASN A 15 -12.88 -1.99 -12.50
C ASN A 15 -13.08 -3.28 -13.31
N THR A 16 -11.99 -3.99 -13.63
CA THR A 16 -12.01 -5.29 -14.33
C THR A 16 -11.97 -6.47 -13.37
N PHE A 17 -11.90 -6.22 -12.05
CA PHE A 17 -11.98 -7.24 -11.02
C PHE A 17 -13.35 -7.90 -11.05
N THR A 18 -13.43 -9.00 -11.79
CA THR A 18 -14.63 -9.82 -11.89
C THR A 18 -14.72 -10.75 -10.67
N PRO A 19 -15.90 -10.91 -10.06
CA PRO A 19 -16.11 -11.76 -8.87
C PRO A 19 -15.90 -13.27 -9.13
N THR A 20 -15.52 -13.66 -10.35
CA THR A 20 -15.17 -15.04 -10.72
C THR A 20 -13.72 -15.41 -10.42
N LEU A 21 -12.88 -14.47 -9.97
CA LEU A 21 -11.50 -14.77 -9.56
C LEU A 21 -11.51 -15.59 -8.26
N LYS A 22 -11.17 -16.88 -8.40
CA LYS A 22 -10.91 -17.76 -7.25
C LYS A 22 -9.77 -17.20 -6.41
N CYS A 23 -9.84 -17.35 -5.09
CA CYS A 23 -8.76 -16.97 -4.18
C CYS A 23 -7.43 -17.65 -4.55
N GLY A 24 -6.30 -16.98 -4.29
CA GLY A 24 -4.98 -17.53 -4.55
C GLY A 24 -4.57 -17.59 -6.02
N ALA A 25 -5.44 -17.20 -6.96
CA ALA A 25 -5.08 -17.05 -8.35
C ALA A 25 -4.24 -15.78 -8.56
N LYS A 26 -3.07 -15.93 -9.19
CA LYS A 26 -2.30 -14.81 -9.73
C LYS A 26 -2.75 -14.54 -11.17
N SER A 27 -2.82 -13.26 -11.56
CA SER A 27 -3.05 -12.92 -12.97
C SER A 27 -1.94 -13.56 -13.83
N PRO A 28 -2.24 -13.98 -15.07
CA PRO A 28 -1.19 -14.42 -15.99
C PRO A 28 -0.17 -13.31 -16.12
N ILE A 29 1.06 -13.59 -15.72
CA ILE A 29 2.17 -12.65 -15.74
C ILE A 29 2.45 -12.30 -17.21
N LYS A 30 2.08 -11.09 -17.65
CA LYS A 30 2.20 -10.64 -19.06
C LYS A 30 3.60 -10.09 -19.42
N SER A 31 4.49 -9.94 -18.44
CA SER A 31 5.79 -9.30 -18.61
C SER A 31 6.93 -10.29 -18.33
N GLN A 32 7.91 -10.32 -19.23
CA GLN A 32 9.12 -11.16 -19.12
C GLN A 32 10.00 -10.76 -17.92
N GLN A 33 9.88 -9.52 -17.43
CA GLN A 33 10.56 -9.01 -16.23
C GLN A 33 10.06 -9.65 -14.93
N CYS A 34 8.93 -10.34 -14.97
CA CYS A 34 8.22 -10.91 -13.83
C CYS A 34 8.31 -12.44 -13.75
N LEU A 35 9.13 -13.07 -14.59
CA LEU A 35 9.19 -14.53 -14.73
C LEU A 35 10.00 -15.23 -13.62
N PHE A 36 10.67 -14.49 -12.76
CA PHE A 36 11.46 -15.05 -11.67
C PHE A 36 10.56 -15.37 -10.47
N ARG A 37 9.91 -16.53 -10.55
CA ARG A 37 9.04 -17.09 -9.51
C ARG A 37 9.82 -17.39 -8.22
N GLY A 38 9.18 -17.17 -7.07
CA GLY A 38 9.62 -17.76 -5.79
C GLY A 38 10.56 -16.92 -4.93
N ARG A 39 10.56 -15.58 -5.07
CA ARG A 39 11.43 -14.73 -4.26
C ARG A 39 10.74 -14.31 -2.94
N ILE A 40 11.50 -14.34 -1.86
CA ILE A 40 11.17 -13.70 -0.57
C ILE A 40 11.76 -12.28 -0.64
N ALA A 41 11.06 -11.28 -0.11
CA ALA A 41 11.63 -9.93 0.01
C ALA A 41 12.87 -9.96 0.94
N THR A 42 14.06 -10.09 0.38
CA THR A 42 15.33 -10.20 1.11
C THR A 42 16.07 -8.87 1.24
N GLY A 43 15.48 -7.76 0.77
CA GLY A 43 16.10 -6.43 0.80
C GLY A 43 17.15 -6.18 -0.29
N ASN A 44 17.37 -7.16 -1.19
CA ASN A 44 18.20 -7.00 -2.38
C ASN A 44 17.32 -6.69 -3.60
N GLU A 45 17.87 -5.97 -4.59
CA GLU A 45 17.17 -5.56 -5.83
C GLU A 45 16.64 -6.74 -6.65
N ASP A 46 17.21 -7.93 -6.42
CA ASP A 46 16.77 -9.20 -6.96
C ASP A 46 15.56 -9.80 -6.23
N ALA A 47 14.78 -9.05 -5.47
CA ALA A 47 13.60 -9.56 -4.77
C ALA A 47 12.31 -8.81 -5.12
N GLU A 48 12.37 -7.89 -6.08
CA GLU A 48 11.24 -7.06 -6.48
C GLU A 48 10.14 -7.89 -7.14
N THR A 49 8.91 -7.71 -6.65
CA THR A 49 7.72 -8.34 -7.20
C THR A 49 7.14 -7.48 -8.30
N CYS A 50 6.51 -8.10 -9.29
CA CYS A 50 5.80 -7.32 -10.29
C CYS A 50 4.51 -6.70 -9.75
N PHE A 51 4.11 -5.60 -10.39
CA PHE A 51 2.83 -4.99 -10.09
C PHE A 51 1.70 -6.02 -10.25
N ALA A 52 0.85 -6.11 -9.22
CA ALA A 52 -0.24 -7.08 -9.12
C ALA A 52 0.18 -8.57 -9.16
N GLU A 53 1.46 -8.91 -8.96
CA GLU A 53 1.89 -10.31 -8.88
C GLU A 53 1.35 -11.02 -7.62
N TRP A 54 1.10 -10.26 -6.56
CA TRP A 54 0.47 -10.72 -5.32
C TRP A 54 -0.80 -9.90 -5.05
N PRO A 55 -1.91 -10.20 -5.75
CA PRO A 55 -3.12 -9.35 -5.74
C PRO A 55 -3.76 -9.15 -4.36
N TRP A 56 -3.55 -10.09 -3.44
CA TRP A 56 -4.10 -10.04 -2.09
C TRP A 56 -3.23 -9.26 -1.11
N HIS A 57 -1.98 -8.90 -1.46
CA HIS A 57 -1.12 -8.14 -0.57
C HIS A 57 -1.66 -6.71 -0.38
N VAL A 58 -1.82 -6.28 0.87
CA VAL A 58 -2.29 -4.92 1.19
C VAL A 58 -1.39 -4.25 2.22
N ALA A 59 -1.29 -2.92 2.10
CA ALA A 59 -0.61 -2.06 3.06
C ALA A 59 -1.63 -1.47 4.05
N LEU A 60 -1.38 -1.62 5.36
CA LEU A 60 -2.12 -0.90 6.39
C LEU A 60 -1.43 0.44 6.63
N LEU A 61 -2.22 1.50 6.49
CA LEU A 61 -1.76 2.88 6.59
C LEU A 61 -2.40 3.58 7.78
N GLU A 62 -1.59 4.25 8.58
CA GLU A 62 -2.03 5.10 9.68
C GLU A 62 -2.08 6.55 9.21
N LYS A 63 -3.25 7.17 9.30
CA LYS A 63 -3.40 8.62 9.11
C LYS A 63 -2.65 9.35 10.23
N GLN A 64 -1.58 10.03 9.86
CA GLN A 64 -0.86 10.91 10.75
C GLN A 64 -1.76 12.11 11.04
N ARG A 65 -2.30 12.18 12.25
CA ARG A 65 -2.97 13.39 12.73
C ARG A 65 -1.96 14.53 12.65
N HIS A 66 -2.28 15.56 11.87
CA HIS A 66 -1.39 16.68 11.58
C HIS A 66 -0.72 17.19 12.86
N LYS A 67 0.58 16.89 13.01
CA LYS A 67 1.38 17.52 14.06
C LYS A 67 1.62 18.99 13.74
N CYS A 68 1.53 19.42 12.48
CA CYS A 68 1.83 20.78 12.01
C CYS A 68 1.01 21.90 12.68
N SER A 69 -0.07 21.59 13.40
CA SER A 69 -0.83 22.56 14.20
C SER A 69 -0.26 22.78 15.60
N LYS A 70 0.82 22.09 15.98
CA LYS A 70 1.48 22.32 17.28
C LYS A 70 2.28 23.63 17.21
N PRO A 71 2.11 24.55 18.18
CA PRO A 71 2.84 25.82 18.19
C PRO A 71 4.36 25.64 18.41
N ASN A 72 4.81 24.51 18.99
CA ASN A 72 6.21 24.24 19.33
C ASN A 72 6.71 22.95 18.67
N LEU A 73 6.90 22.95 17.35
CA LEU A 73 7.65 21.89 16.66
C LEU A 73 9.12 22.28 16.52
N SER A 74 10.01 21.30 16.67
CA SER A 74 11.42 21.47 16.32
C SER A 74 11.58 21.64 14.80
N ASP A 75 12.64 22.31 14.36
CA ASP A 75 12.95 22.45 12.92
C ASP A 75 13.20 21.10 12.24
N TYR A 76 13.76 20.12 12.98
CA TYR A 76 13.91 18.74 12.50
C TYR A 76 12.55 18.09 12.21
N ASP A 77 11.57 18.24 13.12
CA ASP A 77 10.22 17.74 12.92
C ASP A 77 9.50 18.49 11.78
N ARG A 78 9.73 19.80 11.64
CA ARG A 78 9.14 20.63 10.57
C ARG A 78 9.63 20.22 9.18
N TYR A 79 10.91 19.87 9.05
CA TYR A 79 11.52 19.31 7.84
C TYR A 79 11.01 17.88 7.54
N ARG A 80 11.05 17.00 8.55
CA ARG A 80 10.61 15.59 8.43
C ARG A 80 9.13 15.46 8.06
N LEU A 81 8.27 16.34 8.57
CA LEU A 81 6.83 16.34 8.34
C LEU A 81 6.40 17.17 7.11
N ARG A 82 7.34 17.83 6.42
CA ARG A 82 7.07 18.75 5.28
C ARG A 82 5.97 19.79 5.57
N CYS A 83 5.89 20.30 6.80
CA CYS A 83 4.82 21.22 7.22
C CYS A 83 4.85 22.59 6.53
N HIS A 84 5.92 22.95 5.80
CA HIS A 84 5.99 24.19 5.01
C HIS A 84 5.11 24.19 3.77
N ILE A 85 4.62 23.01 3.36
CA ILE A 85 3.69 22.89 2.24
C ILE A 85 2.30 22.82 2.85
N VAL A 86 1.63 23.98 2.93
CA VAL A 86 0.22 24.08 3.37
C VAL A 86 -0.67 23.56 2.25
N HIS A 87 -0.64 22.25 2.03
CA HIS A 87 -1.73 21.53 1.39
C HIS A 87 -2.34 20.60 2.45
N PRO A 88 -3.67 20.42 2.49
CA PRO A 88 -4.31 19.41 3.32
C PRO A 88 -4.02 18.02 2.72
N VAL A 89 -2.75 17.64 2.67
CA VAL A 89 -2.34 16.29 2.35
C VAL A 89 -2.42 15.50 3.65
N ASP A 90 -3.48 14.70 3.77
CA ASP A 90 -3.54 13.67 4.79
C ASP A 90 -2.26 12.81 4.67
N LEU A 91 -1.36 12.92 5.63
CA LEU A 91 -0.12 12.16 5.65
C LEU A 91 -0.44 10.74 6.13
N TYR A 92 -0.29 9.75 5.26
CA TYR A 92 -0.46 8.34 5.62
C TYR A 92 0.91 7.67 5.79
N ARG A 93 1.10 6.93 6.88
CA ARG A 93 2.33 6.17 7.15
C ARG A 93 2.05 4.68 7.07
N TYR A 94 2.88 3.93 6.35
CA TYR A 94 2.86 2.47 6.39
C TYR A 94 3.19 1.96 7.81
N ILE A 95 2.34 1.07 8.33
CA ILE A 95 2.53 0.49 9.67
C ILE A 95 2.68 -1.03 9.65
N CYS A 96 1.97 -1.72 8.76
CA CYS A 96 1.96 -3.18 8.68
C CYS A 96 1.46 -3.65 7.31
N GLY A 97 1.65 -4.93 7.01
CA GLY A 97 1.00 -5.61 5.89
C GLY A 97 -0.31 -6.29 6.31
N GLY A 98 -1.02 -6.80 5.30
CA GLY A 98 -2.19 -7.67 5.48
C GLY A 98 -2.47 -8.50 4.23
N SER A 99 -3.54 -9.28 4.26
CA SER A 99 -4.03 -10.04 3.10
C SER A 99 -5.54 -9.88 2.92
N LEU A 100 -5.96 -9.57 1.70
CA LEU A 100 -7.37 -9.54 1.32
C LEU A 100 -7.92 -10.97 1.21
N ILE A 101 -8.90 -11.33 2.04
CA ILE A 101 -9.49 -12.69 2.09
C ILE A 101 -10.91 -12.76 1.52
N SER A 102 -11.57 -11.61 1.41
CA SER A 102 -12.86 -11.43 0.72
C SER A 102 -12.98 -9.97 0.28
N ALA A 103 -14.03 -9.63 -0.47
CA ALA A 103 -14.24 -8.27 -0.96
C ALA A 103 -14.16 -7.17 0.14
N ASN A 104 -14.52 -7.51 1.38
CA ASN A 104 -14.63 -6.54 2.48
C ASN A 104 -13.78 -6.90 3.72
N HIS A 105 -12.92 -7.93 3.65
CA HIS A 105 -12.15 -8.37 4.82
C HIS A 105 -10.67 -8.48 4.50
N VAL A 106 -9.86 -7.85 5.36
CA VAL A 106 -8.40 -7.96 5.40
C VAL A 106 -8.01 -8.68 6.68
N ILE A 107 -7.17 -9.71 6.58
CA ILE A 107 -6.51 -10.34 7.72
C ILE A 107 -5.13 -9.72 7.94
N THR A 108 -4.74 -9.53 9.19
CA THR A 108 -3.43 -9.00 9.61
C THR A 108 -3.04 -9.56 10.98
N ALA A 109 -1.83 -9.24 11.45
CA ALA A 109 -1.39 -9.63 12.79
C ALA A 109 -2.13 -8.82 13.87
N ALA A 110 -2.47 -9.44 15.00
CA ALA A 110 -3.21 -8.79 16.08
C ALA A 110 -2.52 -7.50 16.58
N HIS A 111 -1.19 -7.54 16.76
CA HIS A 111 -0.41 -6.40 17.23
C HIS A 111 -0.37 -5.21 16.25
N CYS A 112 -0.77 -5.39 14.99
CA CYS A 112 -0.88 -4.31 14.01
C CYS A 112 -2.13 -3.44 14.22
N VAL A 113 -3.17 -3.96 14.88
CA VAL A 113 -4.43 -3.26 15.14
C VAL A 113 -4.61 -2.88 16.60
N LYS A 114 -4.18 -3.76 17.51
CA LYS A 114 -4.21 -3.55 18.95
C LYS A 114 -3.07 -4.37 19.56
N GLY A 115 -2.07 -3.68 20.10
CA GLY A 115 -0.97 -4.30 20.84
C GLY A 115 -1.47 -5.13 22.01
#